data_AF-A0A093YI45-F1
#
_entry.id   AF-A0A093YI45-F1
#
_cell.length_a   1.000
_cell.length_b   1.000
_cell.length_c   1.000
_cell.angle_alpha   90.00
_cell.angle_beta   90.00
_cell.angle_gamma   90.00
#
_symmetry.space_group_name_H-M   'P 1'
#
loop_
_entity.id
_entity.type
_entity.pdbx_description
1 polymer ?
#
loop_
_entity_poly.entity_id
_entity_poly.type
_entity_poly.pdbx_seq_one_letter_code
_entity_poly.pdbx_strand_id
1 'polypeptide(L)'
;QRRGDNVTITDNVVKAAAGKSKNGEVVMLLLNHLRDNSRITEEMAKIIAGSFHHRVMTLFLDLRGDDVKIIDEVVEVVAGNHNVTITKEVVEAAAGNPENGREVMELLLDHRGDDVTITKEVVEAAAGNRKTGGGVIELLLDRRRDDMTVTDEVLKAAVGNSWYDLEVMKLLINH
;
A
#
# COMPACT_ATOMS: atom_id res chain seq x y z
N GLN A 1 -29.85 29.48 8.76
CA GLN A 1 -28.81 29.38 7.72
C GLN A 1 -27.53 28.89 8.39
N ARG A 2 -27.29 27.57 8.42
CA ARG A 2 -26.05 27.01 8.98
C ARG A 2 -25.01 27.04 7.86
N ARG A 3 -24.04 27.96 7.95
CA ARG A 3 -22.76 27.83 7.24
C ARG A 3 -22.06 26.63 7.87
N GLY A 4 -22.29 25.44 7.30
CA GLY A 4 -21.46 24.29 7.60
C GLY A 4 -20.13 24.54 6.90
N ASP A 5 -19.10 24.88 7.66
CA ASP A 5 -17.75 24.85 7.13
C ASP A 5 -17.52 23.44 6.59
N ASN A 6 -17.36 23.30 5.28
CA ASN A 6 -17.10 22.03 4.65
C ASN A 6 -15.73 21.58 5.17
N VAL A 7 -15.69 20.65 6.13
CA VAL A 7 -14.45 20.21 6.77
C VAL A 7 -13.65 19.43 5.74
N THR A 8 -12.67 20.09 5.12
CA THR A 8 -11.75 19.44 4.19
C THR A 8 -10.84 18.49 4.95
N ILE A 9 -10.97 17.19 4.67
CA ILE A 9 -10.05 16.19 5.19
C ILE A 9 -8.74 16.29 4.39
N THR A 10 -7.62 16.54 5.09
CA THR A 10 -6.28 16.67 4.51
C THR A 10 -5.41 15.46 4.86
N ASP A 11 -4.28 15.28 4.17
CA ASP A 11 -3.30 14.22 4.44
C ASP A 11 -2.88 14.19 5.91
N ASN A 12 -2.74 15.38 6.52
CA ASN A 12 -2.41 15.52 7.94
C ASN A 12 -3.49 14.96 8.87
N VAL A 13 -4.76 15.10 8.51
CA VAL A 13 -5.88 14.55 9.29
C VAL A 13 -5.88 13.02 9.19
N VAL A 14 -5.66 12.47 7.99
CA VAL A 14 -5.52 11.03 7.77
C VAL A 14 -4.32 10.47 8.53
N LYS A 15 -3.16 11.13 8.47
CA LYS A 15 -1.94 10.76 9.21
C LYS A 15 -2.16 10.78 10.73
N ALA A 16 -2.79 11.83 11.24
CA ALA A 16 -3.08 11.96 12.67
C ALA A 16 -4.08 10.89 13.15
N ALA A 17 -5.06 10.54 12.31
CA ALA A 17 -5.99 9.46 12.59
C ALA A 17 -5.31 8.08 12.51
N ALA A 18 -4.40 7.88 11.56
CA ALA A 18 -3.60 6.66 11.41
C ALA A 18 -2.81 6.33 12.68
N GLY A 19 -2.09 7.32 13.21
CA GLY A 19 -1.26 7.11 14.40
C GLY A 19 -2.04 6.87 15.71
N LYS A 20 -3.36 7.09 15.73
CA LYS A 20 -4.19 7.00 16.95
C LYS A 20 -5.28 5.93 16.90
N SER A 21 -5.61 5.41 15.72
CA SER A 21 -6.71 4.47 15.56
C SER A 21 -6.22 3.04 15.63
N LYS A 22 -6.54 2.33 16.73
CA LYS A 22 -6.17 0.91 16.90
C LYS A 22 -6.75 -0.01 15.81
N ASN A 23 -7.92 0.35 15.24
CA ASN A 23 -8.66 -0.47 14.28
C ASN A 23 -8.95 0.27 12.95
N GLY A 24 -8.41 1.47 12.75
CA GLY A 24 -8.69 2.28 11.56
C GLY A 24 -10.11 2.86 11.45
N GLU A 25 -11.00 2.68 12.44
CA GLU A 25 -12.40 3.15 12.40
C GLU A 25 -12.56 4.64 12.13
N VAL A 26 -11.69 5.45 12.74
CA VAL A 26 -11.69 6.90 12.50
C VAL A 26 -11.34 7.19 11.05
N VAL A 27 -10.39 6.45 10.47
CA VAL A 27 -10.04 6.58 9.06
C VAL A 27 -11.13 6.05 8.15
N MET A 28 -11.83 4.97 8.49
CA MET A 28 -13.01 4.53 7.73
C MET A 28 -14.11 5.59 7.73
N LEU A 29 -14.36 6.26 8.86
CA LEU A 29 -15.32 7.37 8.94
C LEU A 29 -14.89 8.55 8.08
N LEU A 30 -13.60 8.91 8.11
CA LEU A 30 -13.04 9.96 7.26
C LEU A 30 -13.18 9.61 5.78
N LEU A 31 -12.76 8.40 5.39
CA LEU A 31 -12.86 7.88 4.02
C LEU A 31 -14.31 7.84 3.52
N ASN A 32 -15.27 7.47 4.36
CA ASN A 32 -16.69 7.52 4.03
C ASN A 32 -17.20 8.96 3.83
N HIS A 33 -16.65 9.95 4.54
CA HIS A 33 -16.95 11.37 4.33
C HIS A 33 -16.22 11.95 3.09
N LEU A 34 -15.13 11.33 2.62
CA LEU A 34 -14.43 11.74 1.39
C LEU A 34 -15.24 11.43 0.11
N ARG A 35 -16.30 10.61 0.22
CA ARG A 35 -17.18 10.19 -0.89
C ARG A 35 -17.81 11.37 -1.64
N ASP A 36 -17.94 12.52 -1.01
CA ASP A 36 -18.75 13.62 -1.54
C ASP A 36 -17.98 14.81 -2.10
N ASN A 37 -16.65 14.96 -1.89
CA ASN A 37 -15.92 16.10 -2.51
C ASN A 37 -14.37 16.18 -2.38
N SER A 38 -13.63 15.11 -2.09
CA SER A 38 -12.17 15.24 -1.89
C SER A 38 -11.32 14.32 -2.77
N ARG A 39 -10.21 14.90 -3.25
CA ARG A 39 -9.16 14.22 -4.02
C ARG A 39 -8.38 13.33 -3.06
N ILE A 40 -8.38 12.01 -3.30
CA ILE A 40 -7.40 11.13 -2.67
C ILE A 40 -6.03 11.52 -3.22
N THR A 41 -5.09 11.79 -2.33
CA THR A 41 -3.70 12.08 -2.68
C THR A 41 -2.85 10.81 -2.59
N GLU A 42 -1.70 10.82 -3.25
CA GLU A 42 -0.70 9.75 -3.12
C GLU A 42 -0.25 9.58 -1.66
N GLU A 43 -0.09 10.68 -0.92
CA GLU A 43 0.28 10.65 0.50
C GLU A 43 -0.77 9.94 1.35
N MET A 44 -2.07 10.16 1.09
CA MET A 44 -3.13 9.40 1.74
C MET A 44 -3.03 7.91 1.41
N ALA A 45 -2.78 7.56 0.14
CA ALA A 45 -2.64 6.18 -0.29
C ALA A 45 -1.45 5.48 0.41
N LYS A 46 -0.30 6.14 0.49
CA LYS A 46 0.89 5.66 1.20
C LYS A 46 0.62 5.42 2.68
N ILE A 47 -0.02 6.39 3.34
CA ILE A 47 -0.38 6.28 4.75
C ILE A 47 -1.32 5.09 4.97
N ILE A 48 -2.31 4.90 4.10
CA ILE A 48 -3.27 3.79 4.17
C ILE A 48 -2.56 2.45 3.97
N ALA A 49 -1.78 2.31 2.91
CA ALA A 49 -1.06 1.10 2.56
C ALA A 49 -0.04 0.68 3.64
N GLY A 50 0.73 1.64 4.19
CA GLY A 50 1.79 1.35 5.14
C GLY A 50 1.35 1.22 6.61
N SER A 51 0.19 1.75 6.98
CA SER A 51 -0.20 1.88 8.39
C SER A 51 -1.47 1.14 8.79
N PHE A 52 -2.28 0.67 7.85
CA PHE A 52 -3.61 0.16 8.16
C PHE A 52 -3.80 -1.32 7.87
N HIS A 53 -4.83 -1.85 8.54
CA HIS A 53 -5.36 -3.18 8.33
C HIS A 53 -5.99 -3.30 6.94
N HIS A 54 -5.93 -4.50 6.35
CA HIS A 54 -6.44 -4.77 5.00
C HIS A 54 -7.88 -4.30 4.78
N ARG A 55 -8.74 -4.34 5.80
CA ARG A 55 -10.13 -3.83 5.74
C ARG A 55 -10.23 -2.34 5.35
N VAL A 56 -9.32 -1.50 5.84
CA VAL A 56 -9.29 -0.08 5.44
C VAL A 56 -8.80 0.05 4.01
N MET A 57 -7.86 -0.79 3.60
CA MET A 57 -7.38 -0.87 2.21
C MET A 57 -8.50 -1.31 1.26
N THR A 58 -9.28 -2.33 1.63
CA THR A 58 -10.47 -2.78 0.87
C THR A 58 -11.44 -1.62 0.68
N LEU A 59 -11.83 -0.94 1.76
CA LEU A 59 -12.72 0.23 1.64
C LEU A 59 -12.11 1.33 0.78
N PHE A 60 -10.81 1.56 0.88
CA PHE A 60 -10.11 2.58 0.09
C PHE A 60 -10.12 2.26 -1.42
N LEU A 61 -9.96 0.98 -1.77
CA LEU A 61 -10.06 0.48 -3.15
C LEU A 61 -11.53 0.45 -3.63
N ASP A 62 -12.46 -0.01 -2.79
CA ASP A 62 -13.90 -0.14 -3.06
C ASP A 62 -14.62 1.21 -3.15
N LEU A 63 -14.17 2.22 -2.39
CA LEU A 63 -14.79 3.55 -2.36
C LEU A 63 -14.82 4.20 -3.75
N ARG A 64 -14.04 3.69 -4.70
CA ARG A 64 -13.89 4.26 -6.04
C ARG A 64 -13.72 3.14 -7.08
N GLY A 65 -14.74 2.31 -7.21
CA GLY A 65 -14.82 1.23 -8.19
C GLY A 65 -14.44 1.67 -9.62
N ASP A 66 -13.72 0.76 -10.28
CA ASP A 66 -13.32 0.69 -11.69
C ASP A 66 -12.57 1.90 -12.30
N ASP A 67 -11.44 1.59 -12.94
CA ASP A 67 -10.58 2.39 -13.82
C ASP A 67 -9.67 3.48 -13.22
N VAL A 68 -8.60 3.04 -12.54
CA VAL A 68 -7.42 3.86 -12.32
C VAL A 68 -6.37 3.59 -13.39
N LYS A 69 -6.11 4.60 -14.24
CA LYS A 69 -4.95 4.60 -15.12
C LYS A 69 -3.68 4.94 -14.35
N ILE A 70 -2.70 4.06 -14.41
CA ILE A 70 -1.32 4.38 -14.07
C ILE A 70 -0.65 4.93 -15.32
N ILE A 71 -0.25 6.20 -15.25
CA ILE A 71 0.71 6.74 -16.19
C ILE A 71 1.97 7.05 -15.40
N ASP A 72 3.03 6.32 -15.74
CA ASP A 72 4.39 6.82 -15.62
C ASP A 72 4.44 8.12 -16.42
N GLU A 73 4.78 9.21 -15.74
CA GLU A 73 5.15 10.49 -16.35
C GLU A 73 4.15 11.03 -17.41
N VAL A 74 3.12 11.76 -16.99
CA VAL A 74 2.60 13.00 -17.63
C VAL A 74 1.36 13.48 -16.86
N VAL A 75 1.29 14.78 -16.63
CA VAL A 75 0.09 15.46 -16.11
C VAL A 75 -1.06 15.29 -17.10
N GLU A 76 -2.13 14.60 -16.71
CA GLU A 76 -3.47 14.91 -17.22
C GLU A 76 -4.50 14.94 -16.09
N VAL A 77 -4.75 16.14 -15.59
CA VAL A 77 -5.99 16.46 -14.89
C VAL A 77 -7.09 16.52 -15.96
N VAL A 78 -7.89 15.47 -16.10
CA VAL A 78 -9.16 15.54 -16.84
C VAL A 78 -10.25 14.80 -16.08
N ALA A 79 -11.25 15.58 -15.69
CA ALA A 79 -12.63 15.20 -15.36
C ALA A 79 -12.86 14.18 -14.23
N GLY A 80 -13.21 14.71 -13.06
CA GLY A 80 -14.44 14.27 -12.37
C GLY A 80 -14.68 12.77 -12.19
N ASN A 81 -13.67 12.02 -11.76
CA ASN A 81 -13.85 10.78 -11.01
C ASN A 81 -12.54 10.52 -10.28
N HIS A 82 -12.51 10.32 -8.98
CA HIS A 82 -12.68 8.93 -8.58
C HIS A 82 -11.31 8.22 -8.38
N ASN A 83 -10.20 8.65 -9.00
CA ASN A 83 -9.01 7.79 -9.10
C ASN A 83 -8.01 7.83 -7.94
N VAL A 84 -7.70 6.65 -7.40
CA VAL A 84 -6.54 6.38 -6.54
C VAL A 84 -5.39 5.84 -7.38
N THR A 85 -4.41 6.67 -7.73
CA THR A 85 -3.17 6.21 -8.38
C THR A 85 -2.36 5.35 -7.41
N ILE A 86 -2.05 4.11 -7.81
CA ILE A 86 -1.11 3.24 -7.09
C ILE A 86 0.28 3.51 -7.67
N THR A 87 1.12 4.19 -6.93
CA THR A 87 2.51 4.45 -7.33
C THR A 87 3.43 3.38 -6.75
N LYS A 88 4.67 3.28 -7.26
CA LYS A 88 5.70 2.39 -6.71
C LYS A 88 5.91 2.59 -5.21
N GLU A 89 5.78 3.82 -4.72
CA GLU A 89 5.95 4.13 -3.31
C GLU A 89 4.75 3.68 -2.45
N VAL A 90 3.54 3.61 -3.02
CA VAL A 90 2.38 2.99 -2.35
C VAL A 90 2.59 1.48 -2.22
N VAL A 91 3.11 0.84 -3.27
CA VAL A 91 3.45 -0.59 -3.28
C VAL A 91 4.59 -0.89 -2.29
N GLU A 92 5.62 -0.05 -2.24
CA GLU A 92 6.71 -0.15 -1.27
C GLU A 92 6.20 -0.03 0.16
N ALA A 93 5.30 0.93 0.42
CA ALA A 93 4.68 1.09 1.73
C ALA A 93 3.83 -0.14 2.14
N ALA A 94 3.09 -0.73 1.19
CA ALA A 94 2.34 -1.96 1.43
C ALA A 94 3.27 -3.14 1.77
N ALA A 95 4.34 -3.33 0.99
CA ALA A 95 5.34 -4.37 1.23
C ALA A 95 6.05 -4.20 2.60
N GLY A 96 6.31 -2.96 3.00
CA GLY A 96 6.88 -2.60 4.28
C GLY A 96 5.89 -2.56 5.46
N ASN A 97 4.60 -2.85 5.26
CA ASN A 97 3.59 -2.76 6.32
C ASN A 97 3.79 -3.90 7.35
N PRO A 98 4.16 -3.57 8.59
CA PRO A 98 4.61 -4.56 9.58
C PRO A 98 3.46 -5.39 10.17
N GLU A 99 2.20 -4.98 10.03
CA GLU A 99 1.09 -5.72 10.65
C GLU A 99 0.25 -6.49 9.62
N ASN A 100 0.12 -5.98 8.40
CA ASN A 100 -0.79 -6.53 7.37
C ASN A 100 -0.19 -6.52 5.96
N GLY A 101 1.13 -6.49 5.84
CA GLY A 101 1.81 -6.36 4.53
C GLY A 101 1.39 -7.41 3.50
N ARG A 102 1.21 -8.68 3.91
CA ARG A 102 0.77 -9.74 3.00
C ARG A 102 -0.63 -9.46 2.46
N GLU A 103 -1.59 -9.21 3.34
CA GLU A 103 -3.00 -9.00 2.98
C GLU A 103 -3.20 -7.71 2.18
N VAL A 104 -2.46 -6.65 2.52
CA VAL A 104 -2.50 -5.38 1.75
C VAL A 104 -1.91 -5.57 0.35
N MET A 105 -0.79 -6.29 0.23
CA MET A 105 -0.19 -6.61 -1.08
C MET A 105 -1.08 -7.53 -1.90
N GLU A 106 -1.74 -8.51 -1.29
CA GLU A 106 -2.71 -9.38 -1.95
C GLU A 106 -3.88 -8.58 -2.52
N LEU A 107 -4.46 -7.67 -1.72
CA LEU A 107 -5.53 -6.78 -2.19
C LEU A 107 -5.08 -5.90 -3.37
N LEU A 108 -3.87 -5.34 -3.32
CA LEU A 108 -3.31 -4.55 -4.41
C LEU A 108 -3.16 -5.38 -5.68
N LEU A 109 -2.65 -6.61 -5.59
CA LEU A 109 -2.49 -7.50 -6.74
C LEU A 109 -3.84 -8.01 -7.30
N ASP A 110 -4.82 -8.25 -6.43
CA ASP A 110 -6.15 -8.72 -6.84
C ASP A 110 -6.96 -7.64 -7.55
N HIS A 111 -6.93 -6.41 -7.03
CA HIS A 111 -7.73 -5.33 -7.58
C HIS A 111 -7.01 -4.63 -8.73
N ARG A 112 -5.67 -4.61 -8.71
CA ARG A 112 -4.82 -3.74 -9.54
C ARG A 112 -3.56 -4.46 -10.05
N GLY A 113 -3.66 -5.76 -10.34
CA GLY A 113 -2.52 -6.60 -10.72
C GLY A 113 -1.60 -6.02 -11.80
N ASP A 114 -2.17 -5.60 -12.93
CA ASP A 114 -1.42 -5.00 -14.06
C ASP A 114 -0.80 -3.64 -13.73
N ASP A 115 -1.35 -2.99 -12.72
CA ASP A 115 -0.98 -1.66 -12.25
C ASP A 115 0.11 -1.73 -11.15
N VAL A 116 0.31 -2.88 -10.53
CA VAL A 116 1.34 -3.05 -9.51
C VAL A 116 2.68 -3.32 -10.19
N THR A 117 3.62 -2.38 -10.07
CA THR A 117 5.01 -2.58 -10.47
C THR A 117 5.84 -3.05 -9.29
N ILE A 118 6.48 -4.21 -9.41
CA ILE A 118 7.41 -4.73 -8.40
C ILE A 118 8.81 -4.19 -8.71
N THR A 119 9.24 -3.18 -7.94
CA THR A 119 10.59 -2.63 -8.06
C THR A 119 11.55 -3.29 -7.07
N LYS A 120 12.85 -3.04 -7.22
CA LYS A 120 13.85 -3.48 -6.24
C LYS A 120 13.52 -3.00 -4.83
N GLU A 121 13.08 -1.75 -4.70
CA GLU A 121 12.75 -1.12 -3.41
C GLU A 121 11.56 -1.81 -2.74
N VAL A 122 10.56 -2.25 -3.52
CA VAL A 122 9.43 -3.05 -3.01
C VAL A 122 9.93 -4.37 -2.42
N VAL A 123 10.83 -5.07 -3.14
CA VAL A 123 11.38 -6.35 -2.68
C VAL A 123 12.28 -6.15 -1.45
N GLU A 124 13.06 -5.06 -1.41
CA GLU A 124 13.89 -4.70 -0.26
C GLU A 124 13.05 -4.37 0.98
N ALA A 125 11.97 -3.60 0.80
CA ALA A 125 11.02 -3.28 1.86
C ALA A 125 10.35 -4.54 2.43
N ALA A 126 9.92 -5.46 1.57
CA ALA A 126 9.38 -6.76 1.99
C ALA A 126 10.43 -7.60 2.73
N ALA A 127 11.65 -7.68 2.19
CA ALA A 127 12.73 -8.45 2.79
C ALA A 127 13.13 -7.93 4.18
N GLY A 128 13.15 -6.61 4.38
CA GLY A 128 13.42 -5.98 5.68
C GLY A 128 12.24 -6.00 6.66
N ASN A 129 11.05 -6.40 6.22
CA ASN A 129 9.84 -6.42 7.04
C ASN A 129 9.76 -7.70 7.89
N ARG A 130 10.19 -7.59 9.15
CA ARG A 130 10.35 -8.74 10.05
C ARG A 130 9.07 -9.48 10.44
N LYS A 131 7.91 -8.84 10.31
CA LYS A 131 6.66 -9.38 10.84
C LYS A 131 5.82 -10.07 9.76
N THR A 132 5.72 -9.46 8.60
CA THR A 132 4.88 -9.94 7.49
C THR A 132 5.66 -10.15 6.18
N GLY A 133 6.94 -9.77 6.15
CA GLY A 133 7.76 -9.78 4.95
C GLY A 133 7.93 -11.15 4.30
N GLY A 134 8.04 -12.22 5.09
CA GLY A 134 8.07 -13.60 4.57
C GLY A 134 6.82 -13.93 3.74
N GLY A 135 5.65 -13.57 4.24
CA GLY A 135 4.39 -13.75 3.51
C GLY A 135 4.26 -12.86 2.27
N VAL A 136 4.83 -11.65 2.30
CA VAL A 136 4.88 -10.77 1.12
C VAL A 136 5.81 -11.36 0.05
N ILE A 137 7.01 -11.82 0.42
CA ILE A 137 7.96 -12.44 -0.52
C ILE A 137 7.37 -13.72 -1.13
N GLU A 138 6.72 -14.57 -0.32
CA GLU A 138 6.03 -15.77 -0.82
C GLU A 138 4.96 -15.41 -1.86
N LEU A 139 4.09 -14.44 -1.55
CA LEU A 139 3.05 -13.96 -2.47
C LEU A 139 3.62 -13.42 -3.79
N LEU A 140 4.72 -12.65 -3.72
CA LEU A 140 5.38 -12.12 -4.91
C LEU A 140 6.05 -13.22 -5.73
N LEU A 141 6.65 -14.22 -5.10
CA LEU A 141 7.22 -15.40 -5.78
C LEU A 141 6.16 -16.27 -6.45
N ASP A 142 4.94 -16.31 -5.91
CA ASP A 142 3.83 -17.07 -6.48
C ASP A 142 3.18 -16.37 -7.67
N ARG A 143 3.03 -15.04 -7.59
CA ARG A 143 2.24 -14.27 -8.58
C ARG A 143 3.05 -13.41 -9.53
N ARG A 144 4.25 -12.98 -9.13
CA ARG A 144 5.07 -11.97 -9.80
C ARG A 144 6.55 -12.39 -9.85
N ARG A 145 6.83 -13.69 -9.89
CA ARG A 145 8.18 -14.26 -9.85
C ARG A 145 9.13 -13.60 -10.86
N ASP A 146 8.68 -13.47 -12.10
CA ASP A 146 9.50 -12.96 -13.20
C ASP A 146 9.82 -11.45 -13.06
N ASP A 147 9.06 -10.73 -12.24
CA ASP A 147 9.29 -9.32 -11.94
C ASP A 147 10.23 -9.13 -10.75
N MET A 148 10.52 -10.19 -9.99
CA MET A 148 11.39 -10.11 -8.82
C MET A 148 12.86 -10.10 -9.21
N THR A 149 13.56 -9.03 -8.84
CA THR A 149 15.02 -8.96 -8.93
C THR A 149 15.64 -9.06 -7.54
N VAL A 150 16.23 -10.21 -7.21
CA VAL A 150 17.00 -10.38 -5.97
C VAL A 150 18.40 -9.80 -6.15
N THR A 151 18.78 -8.89 -5.27
CA THR A 151 20.10 -8.23 -5.26
C THR A 151 20.77 -8.40 -3.91
N ASP A 152 22.06 -8.10 -3.83
CA ASP A 152 22.80 -8.10 -2.56
C ASP A 152 22.12 -7.24 -1.48
N GLU A 153 21.44 -6.17 -1.88
CA GLU A 153 20.80 -5.26 -0.92
C GLU A 153 19.49 -5.84 -0.38
N VAL A 154 18.75 -6.56 -1.22
CA VAL A 154 17.59 -7.35 -0.81
C VAL A 154 18.02 -8.44 0.19
N LEU A 155 19.13 -9.12 -0.08
CA LEU A 155 19.68 -10.14 0.83
C LEU A 155 20.16 -9.51 2.15
N LYS A 156 20.82 -8.35 2.11
CA LYS A 156 21.22 -7.64 3.34
C LYS A 156 20.01 -7.19 4.16
N ALA A 157 18.96 -6.70 3.51
CA ALA A 157 17.71 -6.34 4.18
C ALA A 157 17.08 -7.55 4.89
N ALA A 158 17.08 -8.72 4.24
CA ALA A 158 16.57 -9.96 4.80
C ALA A 158 17.39 -10.52 5.98
N VAL A 159 18.67 -10.15 6.12
CA VAL A 159 19.57 -10.62 7.20
C VAL A 159 19.53 -9.69 8.44
N GLY A 160 18.73 -8.62 8.37
CA GLY A 160 18.82 -7.47 9.25
C GLY A 160 18.36 -7.62 10.71
N ASN A 161 17.79 -8.75 11.19
CA ASN A 161 17.79 -9.25 12.59
C ASN A 161 16.70 -10.31 12.88
N SER A 162 17.18 -11.52 13.24
CA SER A 162 16.57 -12.63 14.02
C SER A 162 15.55 -13.55 13.32
N TRP A 163 15.59 -14.85 13.69
CA TRP A 163 14.70 -16.02 13.50
C TRP A 163 13.79 -16.12 12.25
N TYR A 164 13.09 -15.06 11.85
CA TYR A 164 12.28 -14.97 10.62
C TYR A 164 13.12 -14.70 9.36
N ASP A 165 14.32 -14.14 9.54
CA ASP A 165 15.31 -13.88 8.48
C ASP A 165 15.66 -15.15 7.68
N LEU A 166 15.65 -16.33 8.33
CA LEU A 166 15.99 -17.59 7.66
C LEU A 166 14.92 -18.02 6.64
N GLU A 167 13.65 -17.75 6.90
CA GLU A 167 12.55 -18.12 6.01
C GLU A 167 12.56 -17.24 4.76
N VAL A 168 12.67 -15.93 4.95
CA VAL A 168 12.83 -14.96 3.85
C VAL A 168 14.07 -15.29 3.00
N MET A 169 15.22 -15.54 3.63
CA MET A 169 16.44 -15.90 2.91
C MET A 169 16.31 -17.22 2.15
N LYS A 170 15.61 -18.22 2.71
CA LYS A 170 15.34 -19.48 2.00
C LYS A 170 14.46 -19.25 0.77
N LEU A 171 13.43 -18.42 0.88
CA LEU A 171 12.57 -18.08 -0.26
C LEU A 171 13.37 -17.37 -1.35
N LEU A 172 14.17 -16.36 -0.99
CA LEU A 172 14.95 -15.57 -1.94
C LEU A 172 16.07 -16.37 -2.62
N ILE A 173 16.70 -17.33 -1.93
CA ILE A 173 17.82 -18.12 -2.50
C ILE A 173 17.32 -19.29 -3.36
N ASN A 174 16.13 -19.83 -3.09
CA ASN A 174 15.62 -21.04 -3.77
C ASN A 174 14.50 -20.77 -4.79
N HIS A 175 14.20 -19.50 -5.12
CA HIS A 175 13.15 -19.16 -6.07
C HIS A 175 13.49 -19.46 -7.53
#